data_AF-A0A7V9PDB6-F1
#
_entry.id   AF-A0A7V9PDB6-F1
#
_cell.length_a   1.000
_cell.length_b   1.000
_cell.length_c   1.000
_cell.angle_alpha   90.00
_cell.angle_beta   90.00
_cell.angle_gamma   90.00
#
_symmetry.space_group_name_H-M   'P 1'
#
loop_
_entity.id
_entity.type
_entity.pdbx_description
1 polymer ?
#
loop_
_entity_poly.entity_id
_entity_poly.type
_entity_poly.pdbx_seq_one_letter_code
_entity_poly.pdbx_strand_id
1 'polypeptide(L)'
;MSLQEAATAGAAAHEETLTGEGHAHPNDRSYVGIALLLAFITAIEVVSFYVEDSLGALVVPALLIMMVVKFAVVAGWFMHLRFDSGLFTRLFLAGLVLATFVYLGVLTSLEFFGDDGQPSPITRIEEQGR
;
A
#
# COMPACT_ATOMS: atom_id res chain seq x y z
N MET A 1 36.67 -40.20 19.39
CA MET A 1 35.36 -39.55 19.18
C MET A 1 35.52 -38.67 17.95
N SER A 2 35.03 -39.15 16.81
CA SER A 2 35.51 -38.71 15.48
C SER A 2 34.55 -37.71 14.84
N LEU A 3 35.10 -36.71 14.14
CA LEU A 3 34.32 -35.68 13.41
C LEU A 3 33.39 -36.26 12.33
N GLN A 4 33.58 -37.54 11.97
CA GLN A 4 32.71 -38.29 11.06
C GLN A 4 31.32 -38.55 11.69
N GLU A 5 31.25 -38.81 13.00
CA GLU A 5 29.97 -39.04 13.71
C GLU A 5 29.13 -37.75 13.78
N ALA A 6 29.79 -36.59 13.93
CA ALA A 6 29.12 -35.29 13.92
C ALA A 6 28.58 -34.93 12.52
N ALA A 7 29.29 -35.31 11.46
CA ALA A 7 28.85 -35.11 10.08
C ALA A 7 27.69 -36.05 9.70
N THR A 8 27.71 -37.32 10.15
CA THR A 8 26.59 -38.25 9.94
C THR A 8 25.38 -37.92 10.81
N ALA A 9 25.57 -37.35 12.01
CA ALA A 9 24.48 -36.81 12.83
C ALA A 9 23.88 -35.54 12.22
N GLY A 10 24.69 -34.71 11.55
CA GLY A 10 24.22 -33.54 10.80
C GLY A 10 23.46 -33.90 9.51
N ALA A 11 23.85 -34.97 8.84
CA ALA A 11 23.15 -35.47 7.64
C ALA A 11 21.87 -36.24 7.97
N ALA A 12 21.82 -37.00 9.07
CA ALA A 12 20.61 -37.69 9.53
C ALA A 12 19.56 -36.74 10.14
N ALA A 13 19.93 -35.51 10.47
CA ALA A 13 18.99 -34.49 10.93
C ALA A 13 18.27 -33.74 9.79
N HIS A 14 18.54 -34.06 8.51
CA HIS A 14 17.93 -33.40 7.35
C HIS A 14 17.08 -34.32 6.46
N GLU A 15 16.90 -35.58 6.80
CA GLU A 15 16.16 -36.52 5.95
C GLU A 15 15.31 -37.51 6.77
N GLU A 16 14.31 -37.01 7.49
CA GLU A 16 13.09 -37.78 7.75
C GLU A 16 11.99 -36.82 8.25
N THR A 17 10.73 -37.17 7.98
CA THR A 17 9.49 -36.49 8.40
C THR A 17 9.02 -35.25 7.62
N LEU A 18 8.74 -35.43 6.33
CA LEU A 18 7.56 -34.83 5.70
C LEU A 18 6.59 -35.91 5.16
N THR A 19 6.50 -37.05 5.85
CA THR A 19 5.30 -37.89 5.84
C THR A 19 4.37 -37.41 6.95
N GLY A 20 3.66 -36.33 6.65
CA GLY A 20 2.65 -35.73 7.52
C GLY A 20 1.30 -35.68 6.83
N GLU A 21 0.68 -36.84 6.63
CA GLU A 21 -0.78 -36.90 6.59
C GLU A 21 -1.31 -36.40 7.94
N GLY A 22 -1.95 -35.23 7.96
CA GLY A 22 -2.71 -34.79 9.13
C GLY A 22 -2.32 -33.43 9.73
N HIS A 23 -2.35 -32.37 8.94
CA HIS A 23 -2.99 -31.13 9.40
C HIS A 23 -3.43 -30.31 8.19
N ALA A 24 -4.72 -30.42 7.86
CA ALA A 24 -5.39 -29.33 7.17
C ALA A 24 -5.23 -28.09 8.06
N HIS A 25 -4.23 -27.25 7.79
CA HIS A 25 -4.17 -25.87 8.27
C HIS A 25 -5.13 -25.06 7.41
N PRO A 26 -6.38 -24.83 7.86
CA PRO A 26 -7.41 -24.23 7.05
C PRO A 26 -7.47 -22.74 7.39
N ASN A 27 -6.62 -21.90 6.77
CA ASN A 27 -6.90 -20.45 6.64
C ASN A 27 -5.99 -19.69 5.65
N ASP A 28 -4.74 -20.10 5.44
CA ASP A 28 -3.75 -19.22 4.79
C ASP A 28 -3.87 -19.12 3.25
N ARG A 29 -4.47 -20.13 2.61
CA ARG A 29 -4.52 -20.21 1.13
C ARG A 29 -5.36 -19.11 0.50
N SER A 30 -6.40 -18.64 1.19
CA SER A 30 -7.25 -17.54 0.72
C SER A 30 -6.48 -16.23 0.66
N TYR A 31 -5.65 -15.95 1.68
CA TYR A 31 -4.80 -14.77 1.77
C TYR A 31 -3.75 -14.71 0.66
N VAL A 32 -3.12 -15.84 0.37
CA VAL A 32 -2.15 -15.94 -0.73
C VAL A 32 -2.82 -15.65 -2.08
N GLY A 33 -4.05 -16.11 -2.30
CA GLY A 33 -4.80 -15.79 -3.51
C GLY A 33 -5.07 -14.29 -3.68
N ILE A 34 -5.39 -13.59 -2.58
CA ILE A 34 -5.62 -12.14 -2.60
C ILE A 34 -4.31 -11.38 -2.79
N ALA A 35 -3.20 -11.87 -2.21
CA ALA A 35 -1.87 -11.29 -2.41
C ALA A 35 -1.48 -11.33 -3.89
N LEU A 36 -1.72 -12.47 -4.55
CA LEU A 36 -1.46 -12.66 -5.97
C LEU A 36 -2.35 -11.77 -6.83
N LEU A 37 -3.64 -11.63 -6.49
CA LEU A 37 -4.53 -10.67 -7.16
C LEU A 37 -4.00 -9.24 -7.03
N LEU A 38 -3.59 -8.83 -5.83
CA LEU A 38 -3.07 -7.48 -5.58
C LEU A 38 -1.77 -7.23 -6.34
N ALA A 39 -0.89 -8.23 -6.38
CA ALA A 39 0.35 -8.20 -7.14
C ALA A 39 0.07 -8.07 -8.64
N PHE A 40 -0.93 -8.80 -9.15
CA PHE A 40 -1.35 -8.70 -10.55
C PHE A 40 -1.90 -7.32 -10.91
N ILE A 41 -2.79 -6.76 -10.09
CA ILE A 41 -3.31 -5.39 -10.26
C ILE A 41 -2.13 -4.38 -10.23
N THR A 42 -1.14 -4.62 -9.38
CA THR A 42 0.05 -3.75 -9.30
C THR A 42 0.98 -3.89 -10.50
N ALA A 43 1.14 -5.09 -11.04
CA ALA A 43 1.88 -5.29 -12.29
C ALA A 43 1.20 -4.56 -13.46
N ILE A 44 -0.14 -4.63 -13.55
CA ILE A 44 -0.91 -3.85 -14.53
C ILE A 44 -0.66 -2.35 -14.35
N GLU A 45 -0.67 -1.86 -13.11
CA GLU A 45 -0.41 -0.44 -12.84
C GLU A 45 0.98 0.00 -13.30
N VAL A 46 2.01 -0.79 -13.00
CA VAL A 46 3.38 -0.54 -13.46
C VAL A 46 3.45 -0.49 -14.98
N VAL A 47 2.79 -1.44 -15.67
CA VAL A 47 2.71 -1.43 -17.14
C VAL A 47 1.94 -0.23 -17.66
N SER A 48 0.91 0.22 -16.95
CA SER A 48 0.08 1.37 -17.34
C SER A 48 0.89 2.66 -17.42
N PHE A 49 1.90 2.85 -16.55
CA PHE A 49 2.85 3.95 -16.67
C PHE A 49 3.62 3.90 -18.00
N TYR A 50 3.99 2.74 -18.52
CA TYR A 50 4.71 2.67 -19.80
C TYR A 50 3.85 2.94 -21.03
N VAL A 51 2.51 2.92 -20.89
CA VAL A 51 1.55 3.18 -21.98
C VAL A 51 0.77 4.49 -21.79
N GLU A 52 1.21 5.33 -20.85
CA GLU A 52 0.53 6.55 -20.44
C GLU A 52 0.31 7.56 -21.59
N ASP A 53 1.24 7.59 -22.56
CA ASP A 53 1.14 8.38 -23.80
C ASP A 53 -0.13 8.09 -24.63
N SER A 54 -0.72 6.89 -24.53
CA SER A 54 -1.92 6.52 -25.27
C SER A 54 -3.23 6.87 -24.55
N LEU A 55 -3.18 7.14 -23.24
CA LEU A 55 -4.35 7.32 -22.37
C LEU A 55 -4.51 8.77 -21.89
N GLY A 56 -3.48 9.60 -22.03
CA GLY A 56 -3.55 11.05 -21.79
C GLY A 56 -4.07 11.40 -20.39
N ALA A 57 -4.96 12.40 -20.30
CA ALA A 57 -5.47 12.93 -19.04
C ALA A 57 -6.28 11.93 -18.18
N LEU A 58 -6.68 10.76 -18.73
CA LEU A 58 -7.42 9.73 -17.99
C LEU A 58 -6.52 8.81 -17.15
N VAL A 59 -5.19 8.84 -17.35
CA VAL A 59 -4.24 8.06 -16.55
C VAL A 59 -4.32 8.43 -15.07
N VAL A 60 -4.28 9.72 -14.75
CA VAL A 60 -4.28 10.21 -13.36
C VAL A 60 -5.51 9.73 -12.56
N PRO A 61 -6.76 9.92 -13.02
CA PRO A 61 -7.92 9.41 -12.28
C PRO A 61 -7.98 7.88 -12.24
N ALA A 62 -7.55 7.18 -13.29
CA ALA A 62 -7.51 5.71 -13.28
C ALA A 62 -6.53 5.16 -12.23
N LEU A 63 -5.34 5.77 -12.12
CA LEU A 63 -4.34 5.43 -11.09
C LEU A 63 -4.86 5.72 -9.68
N LEU A 64 -5.55 6.84 -9.47
CA LEU A 64 -6.18 7.15 -8.18
C LEU A 64 -7.23 6.11 -7.77
N ILE A 65 -8.08 5.69 -8.71
CA ILE A 65 -9.08 4.65 -8.46
C ILE A 65 -8.40 3.32 -8.09
N MET A 66 -7.36 2.91 -8.82
CA MET A 66 -6.59 1.70 -8.51
C MET A 66 -5.94 1.75 -7.13
N MET A 67 -5.43 2.92 -6.73
CA MET A 67 -4.89 3.16 -5.38
C MET A 67 -5.93 2.91 -4.29
N VAL A 68 -7.12 3.51 -4.42
CA VAL A 68 -8.22 3.33 -3.46
C VAL A 68 -8.66 1.87 -3.39
N VAL A 69 -8.78 1.19 -4.54
CA VAL A 69 -9.16 -0.23 -4.60
C VAL A 69 -8.14 -1.10 -3.87
N LYS A 70 -6.84 -0.94 -4.15
CA LYS A 70 -5.79 -1.70 -3.48
C LYS A 70 -5.80 -1.47 -1.98
N PHE A 71 -5.90 -0.21 -1.57
CA PHE A 71 -6.00 0.15 -0.16
C PHE A 71 -7.18 -0.54 0.53
N ALA A 72 -8.37 -0.55 -0.10
CA ALA A 72 -9.55 -1.20 0.45
C ALA A 72 -9.40 -2.73 0.55
N VAL A 73 -8.80 -3.37 -0.47
CA VAL A 73 -8.56 -4.83 -0.45
C VAL A 73 -7.53 -5.18 0.65
N VAL A 74 -6.47 -4.40 0.80
CA VAL A 74 -5.46 -4.59 1.86
C VAL A 74 -6.05 -4.37 3.24
N ALA A 75 -6.80 -3.30 3.45
CA ALA A 75 -7.46 -3.01 4.72
C ALA A 75 -8.48 -4.09 5.08
N GLY A 76 -9.29 -4.54 4.11
CA GLY A 76 -10.30 -5.56 4.32
C GLY A 76 -9.73 -6.94 4.64
N TRP A 77 -8.78 -7.41 3.85
CA TRP A 77 -8.25 -8.78 3.95
C TRP A 77 -6.96 -8.84 4.75
N PHE A 78 -5.90 -8.11 4.38
CA PHE A 78 -4.58 -8.19 5.04
C PHE A 78 -4.51 -7.54 6.42
N MET A 79 -5.27 -6.47 6.68
CA MET A 79 -5.38 -5.89 8.03
C MET A 79 -6.44 -6.60 8.91
N HIS A 80 -7.07 -7.68 8.43
CA HIS A 80 -8.07 -8.46 9.14
C HIS A 80 -9.38 -7.73 9.50
N LEU A 81 -9.65 -6.51 9.01
CA LEU A 81 -10.88 -5.76 9.32
C LEU A 81 -12.18 -6.52 8.96
N ARG A 82 -12.14 -7.43 7.98
CA ARG A 82 -13.28 -8.27 7.60
C ARG A 82 -13.53 -9.42 8.59
N PHE A 83 -12.49 -9.86 9.30
CA PHE A 83 -12.48 -11.05 10.16
C PHE A 83 -12.40 -10.75 11.65
N ASP A 84 -12.09 -9.50 12.02
CA ASP A 84 -12.04 -9.02 13.40
C ASP A 84 -13.36 -8.31 13.82
N SER A 85 -13.48 -8.02 15.11
CA SER A 85 -14.55 -7.25 15.71
C SER A 85 -14.68 -5.87 15.04
N GLY A 86 -15.92 -5.43 14.78
CA GLY A 86 -16.21 -4.16 14.09
C GLY A 86 -15.67 -2.90 14.78
N LEU A 87 -15.05 -3.04 15.96
CA LEU A 87 -14.31 -1.98 16.64
C LEU A 87 -13.07 -1.55 15.84
N PHE A 88 -12.28 -2.49 15.31
CA PHE A 88 -11.09 -2.15 14.52
C PHE A 88 -11.46 -1.47 13.20
N THR A 89 -12.53 -1.92 12.56
CA THR A 89 -13.05 -1.30 11.33
C THR A 89 -13.53 0.12 11.59
N ARG A 90 -14.22 0.35 12.71
CA ARG A 90 -14.66 1.70 13.11
C ARG A 90 -13.49 2.62 13.46
N LEU A 91 -12.49 2.13 14.19
CA LEU A 91 -11.32 2.93 14.56
C LEU A 91 -10.49 3.31 13.34
N PHE A 92 -10.26 2.36 12.42
CA PHE A 92 -9.57 2.61 11.17
C PHE A 92 -10.32 3.62 10.28
N LEU A 93 -11.63 3.42 10.11
CA LEU A 93 -12.44 4.33 9.30
C LEU A 93 -12.54 5.72 9.94
N ALA A 94 -12.65 5.81 11.27
CA ALA A 94 -12.59 7.08 11.99
C ALA A 94 -11.24 7.78 11.79
N GLY A 95 -10.13 7.04 11.82
CA GLY A 95 -8.80 7.56 11.50
C GLY A 95 -8.69 8.06 10.05
N LEU A 96 -9.21 7.31 9.08
CA LEU A 96 -9.24 7.71 7.67
C LEU A 96 -10.05 8.99 7.44
N VAL A 97 -11.23 9.06 8.05
CA VAL A 97 -12.10 10.25 8.00
C VAL A 97 -11.40 11.44 8.65
N LEU A 98 -10.87 11.26 9.86
CA LEU A 98 -10.16 12.30 10.58
C LEU A 98 -8.94 12.81 9.78
N ALA A 99 -8.13 11.91 9.21
CA ALA A 99 -6.99 12.26 8.37
C ALA A 99 -7.42 13.07 7.15
N THR A 100 -8.53 12.69 6.49
CA THR A 100 -9.08 13.43 5.35
C THR A 100 -9.49 14.84 5.75
N PHE A 101 -10.21 15.00 6.87
CA PHE A 101 -10.62 16.31 7.38
C PHE A 101 -9.43 17.19 7.77
N VAL A 102 -8.44 16.63 8.48
CA VAL A 102 -7.22 17.36 8.87
C VAL A 102 -6.44 17.78 7.63
N TYR A 103 -6.27 16.90 6.64
CA TYR A 103 -5.60 17.21 5.39
C TYR A 103 -6.28 18.37 4.64
N LEU A 104 -7.61 18.31 4.47
CA LEU A 104 -8.37 19.38 3.81
C LEU A 104 -8.33 20.68 4.61
N GLY A 105 -8.36 20.62 5.94
CA GLY A 105 -8.25 21.79 6.81
C GLY A 105 -6.89 22.47 6.68
N VAL A 106 -5.81 21.70 6.64
CA VAL A 106 -4.46 22.23 6.40
C VAL A 106 -4.35 22.79 4.99
N LEU A 107 -4.82 22.07 3.97
CA LEU A 107 -4.75 22.52 2.57
C LEU A 107 -5.47 23.85 2.37
N THR A 108 -6.69 23.98 2.88
CA THR A 108 -7.45 25.24 2.82
C THR A 108 -6.80 26.35 3.65
N SER A 109 -6.22 26.03 4.81
CA SER A 109 -5.45 27.00 5.60
C SER A 109 -4.20 27.49 4.86
N LEU A 110 -3.47 26.62 4.17
CA LEU A 110 -2.26 26.97 3.42
C LEU A 110 -2.58 27.79 2.16
N GLU A 111 -3.69 27.50 1.49
CA GLU A 111 -4.15 28.30 0.35
C GLU A 111 -4.58 29.69 0.82
N PHE A 112 -5.30 29.78 1.94
CA PHE A 112 -5.72 31.05 2.55
C PHE A 112 -4.56 31.88 3.12
N PHE A 113 -3.51 31.24 3.67
CA PHE A 113 -2.31 31.92 4.18
C PHE A 113 -1.21 32.12 3.12
N GLY A 114 -1.29 31.44 1.99
CA GLY A 114 -0.30 31.53 0.90
C GLY A 114 -0.60 32.64 -0.09
N ASP A 115 -1.85 33.11 -0.16
CA ASP A 115 -2.28 34.23 -0.99
C ASP A 115 -2.17 35.55 -0.22
N ASP A 116 -0.95 35.98 0.09
CA ASP A 116 -0.69 37.26 0.76
C ASP A 116 -0.97 38.49 -0.13
N GLY A 117 -1.57 38.32 -1.32
CA GLY A 117 -1.76 39.38 -2.32
C GLY A 117 -0.46 40.03 -2.79
N GLN A 118 0.69 39.46 -2.40
CA GLN A 118 1.99 40.05 -2.62
C GLN A 118 2.39 39.78 -4.09
N PRO A 119 2.69 40.82 -4.88
CA PRO A 119 3.11 40.62 -6.26
C PRO A 119 4.35 39.73 -6.28
N SER A 120 4.33 38.76 -7.21
CA SER A 120 5.37 37.74 -7.33
C SER A 120 6.76 38.41 -7.36
N PRO A 121 7.81 37.77 -6.80
CA PRO A 121 9.14 38.37 -6.74
C PRO A 121 9.62 38.92 -8.08
N ILE A 122 9.23 38.30 -9.20
CA ILE A 122 9.51 38.72 -10.58
C ILE A 122 8.96 40.12 -10.90
N THR A 123 7.74 40.45 -10.47
CA THR A 123 7.12 41.77 -10.69
C THR A 123 7.74 42.88 -9.83
N ARG A 124 8.29 42.55 -8.65
CA ARG A 124 9.00 43.53 -7.82
C ARG A 124 10.32 43.99 -8.42
N ILE A 125 10.96 43.18 -9.26
CA ILE A 125 12.23 43.52 -9.91
C ILE A 125 12.01 44.52 -11.05
N GLU A 126 10.85 44.48 -11.71
CA GLU A 126 10.50 45.41 -12.80
C GLU A 126 10.08 46.79 -12.29
N GLU A 127 9.36 46.87 -11.16
CA GLU A 127 9.02 48.15 -10.54
C GLU A 127 10.23 48.83 -9.87
N GLN A 128 11.14 48.08 -9.27
CA GLN A 128 12.32 48.64 -8.59
C GLN A 128 13.46 49.01 -9.56
N GLY A 129 13.37 48.58 -10.83
CA GLY A 129 14.30 48.92 -11.91
C GLY A 129 13.88 50.12 -12.77
N ARG A 130 12.77 50.80 -12.44
CA ARG A 130 12.27 52.01 -13.09
C ARG A 130 12.35 53.22 -12.15
#